data_AF-U2BWC9-F1
#
_entry.id   AF-U2BWC9-F1
#
_cell.length_a   1.000
_cell.length_b   1.000
_cell.length_c   1.000
_cell.angle_alpha   90.00
_cell.angle_beta   90.00
_cell.angle_gamma   90.00
#
_symmetry.space_group_name_H-M   'P 1'
#
loop_
_entity.id
_entity.type
_entity.pdbx_description
1 polymer ?
#
loop_
_entity_poly.entity_id
_entity_poly.type
_entity_poly.pdbx_seq_one_letter_code
_entity_poly.pdbx_strand_id
1 'polypeptide(L)'
;MAYTITITSDSPQALAFIKEAKKLDFAKVTKIKETKTKKNPIETKKRIKKPMPAFEEETKEQYEAIMELSKIANRNIAHKLAKAKNLDLPFKTDEVRKHLYKKKV
;
A
#
# COMPACT_ATOMS: atom_id res chain seq x y z
N MET A 1 3.51 29.07 38.83
CA MET A 1 4.46 28.21 38.09
C MET A 1 3.69 27.51 36.98
N ALA A 2 4.21 27.48 35.75
CA ALA A 2 3.53 26.84 34.62
C ALA A 2 4.09 25.42 34.40
N TYR A 3 3.22 24.44 34.17
CA TYR A 3 3.59 23.04 33.95
C TYR A 3 2.98 22.54 32.64
N THR A 4 3.68 21.63 31.96
CA THR A 4 3.26 21.04 30.68
C THR A 4 3.14 19.53 30.78
N ILE A 5 1.97 18.99 30.45
CA ILE A 5 1.70 17.54 30.41
C ILE A 5 1.70 17.09 28.94
N THR A 6 2.54 16.11 28.61
CA THR A 6 2.62 15.55 27.26
C THR A 6 1.98 14.17 27.23
N ILE A 7 0.98 14.00 26.38
CA ILE A 7 0.30 12.73 26.15
C ILE A 7 0.96 12.07 24.93
N THR A 8 1.54 10.89 25.11
CA THR A 8 2.38 10.22 24.10
C THR A 8 1.65 9.13 23.32
N SER A 9 0.41 8.81 23.67
CA SER A 9 -0.35 7.71 23.06
C SER A 9 -1.82 8.08 22.82
N ASP A 10 -2.40 7.45 21.79
CA ASP A 10 -3.82 7.59 21.44
C ASP A 10 -4.69 6.49 22.10
N SER A 11 -4.25 5.97 23.25
CA SER A 11 -4.99 4.98 24.02
C SER A 11 -6.38 5.51 24.41
N PRO A 12 -7.41 4.67 24.50
CA PRO A 12 -8.73 5.08 24.99
C PRO A 12 -8.68 5.84 26.33
N GLN A 13 -7.73 5.48 27.21
CA GLN A 13 -7.51 6.13 28.50
C GLN A 13 -6.96 7.56 28.35
N ALA A 14 -6.05 7.77 27.39
CA ALA A 14 -5.50 9.09 27.10
C ALA A 14 -6.57 10.04 26.54
N LEU A 15 -7.45 9.53 25.68
CA LEU A 15 -8.60 10.28 25.18
C LEU A 15 -9.60 10.62 26.29
N ALA A 16 -9.85 9.70 27.22
CA ALA A 16 -10.70 9.95 28.39
C ALA A 16 -10.11 11.04 29.29
N PHE A 17 -8.80 11.00 29.55
CA PHE A 17 -8.12 12.04 30.34
C PHE A 17 -8.22 13.42 29.68
N ILE A 18 -8.08 13.52 28.35
CA ILE A 18 -8.28 14.79 27.62
C ILE A 18 -9.70 15.33 27.80
N LYS A 19 -10.72 14.45 27.80
CA LYS A 19 -12.12 14.85 28.00
C LYS A 19 -12.34 15.39 29.40
N GLU A 20 -11.80 14.75 30.43
CA GLU A 20 -11.91 15.23 31.81
C GLU A 20 -11.10 16.51 32.04
N ALA A 21 -9.89 16.60 31.50
CA ALA A 21 -9.05 17.80 31.61
C ALA A 21 -9.68 19.05 30.97
N LYS A 22 -10.52 18.89 29.94
CA LYS A 22 -11.28 20.00 29.33
C LYS A 22 -12.40 20.54 30.21
N LYS A 23 -12.86 19.79 31.20
CA LYS A 23 -13.91 20.24 32.14
C LYS A 23 -13.34 21.11 33.26
N LEU A 24 -12.02 21.09 33.47
CA LEU A 24 -11.35 21.88 34.48
C LEU A 24 -11.16 23.31 33.97
N ASP A 25 -11.68 24.28 34.71
CA ASP A 25 -11.65 25.71 34.38
C ASP A 25 -10.25 26.33 34.47
N PHE A 26 -9.39 25.77 35.32
CA PHE A 26 -8.01 26.18 35.49
C PHE A 26 -7.04 25.54 34.48
N ALA A 27 -7.49 24.58 33.66
CA ALA A 27 -6.63 23.85 32.73
C ALA A 27 -6.98 24.16 31.27
N LYS A 28 -5.97 24.58 30.49
CA LYS A 28 -6.13 24.81 29.05
C LYS A 28 -5.56 23.65 28.24
N VAL A 29 -6.43 22.86 27.62
CA VAL A 29 -6.01 21.76 26.74
C VAL A 29 -5.73 22.29 25.33
N THR A 30 -4.45 22.49 25.01
CA THR A 30 -4.01 22.88 23.66
C THR A 30 -3.53 21.67 22.88
N LYS A 31 -4.14 21.39 21.72
CA LYS A 31 -3.62 20.38 20.78
C LYS A 31 -2.37 20.93 20.11
N ILE A 32 -1.21 20.40 20.47
CA ILE A 32 0.04 20.69 19.78
C ILE A 32 -0.10 20.05 18.39
N LYS A 33 -0.20 20.86 17.32
CA LYS A 33 -0.05 20.36 15.95
C LYS A 33 1.24 19.57 15.92
N GLU A 34 1.21 18.33 15.46
CA GLU A 34 2.40 17.48 15.32
C GLU A 34 3.51 18.27 14.61
N THR A 35 4.39 18.88 15.39
CA THR A 35 5.66 19.36 14.91
C THR A 35 6.43 18.08 14.72
N LYS A 36 6.51 17.66 13.46
CA LYS A 36 7.43 16.63 12.97
C LYS A 36 8.82 17.02 13.44
N THR A 37 9.19 16.58 14.64
CA THR A 37 10.55 16.68 15.15
C THR A 37 11.40 15.90 14.17
N LYS A 38 12.29 16.63 13.49
CA LYS A 38 13.44 16.13 12.76
C LYS A 38 14.28 15.28 13.72
N LYS A 39 13.89 14.03 13.92
CA LYS A 39 14.85 12.96 14.20
C LYS A 39 15.34 12.54 12.83
N ASN A 40 16.64 12.65 12.52
CA ASN A 40 17.19 12.08 11.30
C ASN A 40 16.78 10.60 11.21
N PRO A 41 15.91 10.21 10.26
CA PRO A 41 15.62 8.81 10.02
C PRO A 41 16.28 8.43 8.71
N ILE A 42 17.10 7.40 8.76
CA ILE A 42 17.41 6.48 7.65
C ILE A 42 16.38 6.61 6.53
N GLU A 43 16.85 6.89 5.31
CA GLU A 43 16.12 7.03 4.05
C GLU A 43 14.89 6.12 3.95
N THR A 44 13.77 6.57 4.51
CA THR A 44 12.48 5.89 4.36
C THR A 44 11.67 6.82 3.49
N LYS A 45 11.90 6.61 2.20
CA LYS A 45 11.15 7.07 1.03
C LYS A 45 9.81 7.67 1.45
N LYS A 46 9.69 9.00 1.31
CA LYS A 46 8.42 9.73 1.26
C LYS A 46 7.40 8.83 0.58
N ARG A 47 6.46 8.27 1.35
CA ARG A 47 5.23 7.71 0.79
C ARG A 47 4.44 8.93 0.32
N ILE A 48 4.84 9.43 -0.86
CA ILE A 48 4.01 10.29 -1.68
C ILE A 48 2.70 9.53 -1.72
N LYS A 49 1.67 10.04 -1.02
CA LYS A 49 0.29 9.67 -1.33
C LYS A 49 0.09 10.23 -2.74
N LYS A 50 0.59 9.49 -3.73
CA LYS A 50 0.19 9.70 -5.11
C LYS A 50 -1.32 9.64 -5.04
N PRO A 51 -2.06 10.64 -5.55
CA PRO A 51 -3.47 10.43 -5.76
C PRO A 51 -3.59 9.07 -6.45
N MET A 52 -4.37 8.17 -5.86
CA MET A 52 -4.73 6.93 -6.54
C MET A 52 -5.23 7.38 -7.90
N PRO A 53 -4.63 6.92 -9.02
CA PRO A 53 -5.11 7.33 -10.32
C PRO A 53 -6.61 7.06 -10.34
N ALA A 54 -7.38 8.06 -10.77
CA ALA A 54 -8.79 7.84 -11.05
C ALA A 54 -8.81 6.80 -12.17
N PHE A 55 -9.04 5.54 -11.81
CA PHE A 55 -9.24 4.48 -12.78
C PHE A 55 -10.60 4.74 -13.38
N GLU A 56 -10.61 5.13 -14.65
CA GLU A 56 -11.80 4.98 -15.48
C GLU A 56 -12.15 3.48 -15.51
N GLU A 57 -13.44 3.14 -15.45
CA GLU A 57 -13.86 1.75 -15.58
C GLU A 57 -13.45 1.26 -16.97
N GLU A 58 -12.42 0.42 -17.02
CA GLU A 58 -11.98 -0.24 -18.25
C GLU A 58 -13.15 -1.08 -18.79
N THR A 59 -13.41 -0.97 -20.10
CA THR A 59 -14.37 -1.87 -20.72
C THR A 59 -13.84 -3.30 -20.69
N LYS A 60 -14.74 -4.30 -20.69
CA LYS A 60 -14.34 -5.72 -20.65
C LYS A 60 -13.35 -6.08 -21.76
N GLU A 61 -13.51 -5.50 -22.94
CA GLU A 61 -12.63 -5.69 -24.10
C GLU A 61 -11.24 -5.09 -23.87
N GLN A 62 -11.16 -3.90 -23.27
CA GLN A 62 -9.89 -3.26 -22.92
C GLN A 62 -9.12 -4.11 -21.90
N TYR A 63 -9.82 -4.61 -20.88
CA TYR A 63 -9.24 -5.48 -19.88
C TYR A 63 -8.70 -6.78 -20.49
N GLU A 64 -9.47 -7.42 -21.38
CA GLU A 64 -9.05 -8.63 -22.09
C GLU A 64 -7.80 -8.36 -22.95
N ALA A 65 -7.78 -7.28 -23.72
CA ALA A 65 -6.65 -6.88 -24.54
C ALA A 65 -5.39 -6.59 -23.71
N ILE A 66 -5.51 -5.82 -22.63
CA ILE A 66 -4.41 -5.52 -21.71
C ILE A 66 -3.87 -6.81 -21.07
N MET A 67 -4.77 -7.72 -20.70
CA MET A 67 -4.38 -9.00 -20.12
C MET A 67 -3.63 -9.89 -21.11
N GLU A 68 -4.05 -9.95 -22.37
CA GLU A 68 -3.36 -10.72 -23.40
C GLU A 68 -1.95 -10.18 -23.67
N LEU A 69 -1.81 -8.87 -23.83
CA LEU A 69 -0.50 -8.22 -23.99
C LEU A 69 0.41 -8.51 -22.79
N SER A 70 -0.13 -8.42 -21.57
CA SER A 70 0.60 -8.70 -20.34
C SER A 70 1.07 -10.16 -20.27
N LYS A 71 0.22 -11.12 -20.67
CA LYS A 71 0.58 -12.56 -20.71
C LYS A 71 1.73 -12.81 -21.67
N ILE A 72 1.71 -12.20 -22.85
CA ILE A 72 2.76 -12.37 -23.87
C ILE A 72 4.07 -11.75 -23.38
N ALA A 73 4.04 -10.51 -22.89
CA ALA A 73 5.22 -9.81 -22.40
C ALA A 73 5.89 -10.56 -21.24
N ASN A 74 5.11 -10.98 -20.24
CA ASN A 74 5.61 -11.71 -19.07
C ASN A 74 6.20 -13.07 -19.45
N ARG A 75 5.60 -13.79 -20.42
CA ARG A 75 6.14 -15.05 -20.93
C ARG A 75 7.52 -14.86 -21.55
N ASN A 76 7.68 -13.84 -22.39
CA ASN A 76 8.96 -13.54 -23.04
C ASN A 76 10.05 -13.15 -22.03
N ILE A 77 9.69 -12.35 -21.02
CA ILE A 77 10.61 -11.99 -19.93
C ILE A 77 11.02 -13.25 -19.16
N ALA A 78 10.07 -14.12 -18.82
CA ALA A 78 10.37 -15.36 -18.11
C ALA A 78 11.31 -16.29 -18.92
N HIS A 79 11.12 -16.43 -20.23
CA HIS A 79 12.04 -17.20 -21.08
C HIS A 79 13.46 -16.61 -21.10
N LYS A 80 13.58 -15.28 -21.22
CA LYS A 80 14.89 -14.60 -21.17
C LYS A 80 15.58 -14.84 -19.83
N LEU A 81 14.84 -14.73 -18.72
CA LEU A 81 15.38 -14.96 -17.38
C LEU A 81 15.77 -16.43 -17.16
N ALA A 82 14.95 -17.38 -17.61
CA ALA A 82 15.28 -18.80 -17.54
C ALA A 82 16.61 -19.10 -18.22
N LYS A 83 16.80 -18.60 -19.45
CA LYS A 83 18.05 -18.77 -20.19
C LYS A 83 19.22 -18.08 -19.51
N ALA A 84 19.04 -16.85 -19.01
CA ALA A 84 20.12 -16.08 -18.39
C ALA A 84 20.57 -16.65 -17.04
N LYS A 85 19.67 -17.35 -16.33
CA LYS A 85 19.91 -17.88 -14.98
C LYS A 85 19.96 -19.41 -14.94
N ASN A 86 19.91 -20.07 -16.11
CA ASN A 86 19.80 -21.53 -16.24
C ASN A 86 18.71 -22.12 -15.33
N LEU A 87 17.56 -21.45 -15.25
CA LEU A 87 16.41 -21.91 -14.46
C LEU A 87 15.55 -22.84 -15.32
N ASP A 88 15.20 -23.99 -14.76
CA ASP A 88 14.24 -24.90 -15.37
C ASP A 88 12.82 -24.50 -14.98
N LEU A 89 12.27 -23.54 -15.74
CA LEU A 89 10.92 -23.05 -15.54
C LEU A 89 9.93 -23.85 -16.40
N PRO A 90 8.80 -24.34 -15.82
CA PRO A 90 7.82 -25.13 -16.55
C PRO A 90 6.99 -24.24 -17.48
N PHE A 91 7.53 -23.94 -18.66
CA PHE A 91 6.81 -23.22 -19.70
C PHE A 91 5.74 -24.13 -20.30
N LYS A 92 4.48 -23.93 -19.91
CA LYS A 92 3.35 -24.64 -20.51
C LYS A 92 3.23 -24.23 -21.99
N THR A 93 3.30 -25.21 -22.88
CA THR A 93 2.90 -25.07 -24.29
C THR A 93 1.42 -24.74 -24.39
N ASP A 94 1.03 -24.01 -25.43
CA ASP A 94 -0.31 -23.44 -25.57
C ASP A 94 -1.44 -24.50 -25.64
N GLU A 95 -1.09 -25.74 -26.01
CA GLU A 95 -1.97 -26.91 -25.98
C GLU A 95 -2.41 -27.29 -24.56
N VAL A 96 -1.50 -27.26 -23.58
CA VAL A 96 -1.78 -27.58 -22.17
C VAL A 96 -2.68 -26.51 -21.54
N ARG A 97 -2.57 -25.26 -21.98
CA ARG A 97 -3.41 -24.15 -21.50
C ARG A 97 -4.87 -24.25 -21.98
N LYS A 98 -5.12 -24.62 -23.23
CA LYS A 98 -6.50 -24.77 -23.76
C LYS A 98 -7.32 -25.78 -22.96
N HIS A 99 -6.71 -26.88 -22.49
CA HIS A 99 -7.39 -27.87 -21.65
C HIS A 99 -7.63 -27.41 -20.21
N LEU A 100 -6.74 -26.61 -19.63
CA LEU A 100 -6.92 -26.09 -18.26
C LEU A 100 -8.05 -25.05 -18.16
N TYR A 101 -8.23 -24.21 -19.19
CA TYR A 101 -9.31 -23.21 -19.20
C TYR A 101 -10.66 -23.80 -19.63
N LYS A 102 -10.70 -24.93 -20.35
CA LYS A 102 -11.93 -25.68 -20.65
C LYS A 102 -12.52 -26.42 -19.44
N LYS A 103 -11.72 -26.69 -18.40
CA LYS A 103 -12.13 -27.47 -17.22
C LYS A 103 -12.80 -26.64 -16.12
N LYS A 104 -12.99 -25.34 -16.33
CA LYS A 104 -13.80 -24.46 -15.47
C LYS A 104 -15.16 -24.22 -16.15
N VAL A 105 -16.01 -25.24 -16.15
CA VAL A 105 -17.47 -25.13 -16.34
C VAL A 105 -18.10 -26.00 -15.26
#